data_AF-A0A7L5T772-F1
#
_entry.id   AF-A0A7L5T772-F1
#
_cell.length_a   1.000
_cell.length_b   1.000
_cell.length_c   1.000
_cell.angle_alpha   90.00
_cell.angle_beta   90.00
_cell.angle_gamma   90.00
#
_symmetry.space_group_name_H-M   'P 1'
#
loop_
_entity.id
_entity.type
_entity.pdbx_description
1 polymer ?
#
loop_
_entity_poly.entity_id
_entity_poly.type
_entity_poly.pdbx_seq_one_letter_code
_entity_poly.pdbx_strand_id
1 'polypeptide(L)'
;MGKWYARWRAHGEDGLLDRSSRPAVSPARTAEDVADLVEALRRQTKHGPARLAADLQRRHGITLAPATVHRVLVRRGLNRLRDLDPPTGERLREVIRYEHDQPGDMVHVDIKKLGRTPAGGGWRMSTCIQP
;
A
#
# COMPACT_ATOMS: atom_id res chain seq x y z
N MET A 1 -10.00 -33.36 32.07
CA MET A 1 -10.31 -33.74 30.67
C MET A 1 -9.89 -32.61 29.73
N GLY A 2 -9.10 -32.92 28.70
CA GLY A 2 -8.38 -31.92 27.91
C GLY A 2 -9.22 -31.18 26.86
N LYS A 3 -8.70 -30.04 26.38
CA LYS A 3 -9.26 -29.17 25.32
C LYS A 3 -9.79 -29.95 24.10
N TRP A 4 -9.09 -31.00 23.68
CA TRP A 4 -9.46 -31.82 22.53
C TRP A 4 -10.75 -32.64 22.77
N TYR A 5 -10.92 -33.22 23.96
CA TYR A 5 -12.14 -33.96 24.31
C TYR A 5 -13.36 -33.03 24.39
N ALA A 6 -13.19 -31.82 24.93
CA ALA A 6 -14.24 -30.80 24.94
C ALA A 6 -14.64 -30.34 23.53
N ARG A 7 -13.67 -30.18 22.62
CA ARG A 7 -13.92 -29.83 21.21
C ARG A 7 -14.63 -30.95 20.45
N TRP A 8 -14.19 -32.20 20.62
CA TRP A 8 -14.84 -33.36 20.02
C TRP A 8 -16.28 -33.51 20.49
N ARG A 9 -16.54 -33.31 21.79
CA ARG A 9 -17.91 -33.30 22.32
C ARG A 9 -18.81 -32.22 21.73
N ALA A 10 -18.27 -31.05 21.39
CA ALA A 10 -19.05 -29.91 20.90
C ALA A 10 -19.26 -29.92 19.38
N HIS A 11 -18.33 -30.50 18.63
CA HIS A 11 -18.28 -30.39 17.17
C HIS A 11 -17.98 -31.70 16.44
N GLY A 12 -17.95 -32.84 17.14
CA GLY A 12 -17.61 -34.13 16.54
C GLY A 12 -16.19 -34.17 15.97
N GLU A 13 -16.02 -34.87 14.84
CA GLU A 13 -14.75 -34.98 14.14
C GLU A 13 -14.25 -33.61 13.61
N ASP A 14 -15.15 -32.69 13.21
CA ASP A 14 -14.81 -31.32 12.81
C ASP A 14 -14.16 -30.51 13.95
N GLY A 15 -14.40 -30.92 15.19
CA GLY A 15 -13.76 -30.39 16.39
C GLY A 15 -12.26 -30.68 16.46
N LEU A 16 -11.79 -31.71 15.76
CA LEU A 16 -10.39 -32.16 15.74
C LEU A 16 -9.58 -31.52 14.61
N LEU A 17 -10.24 -30.92 13.63
CA LEU A 17 -9.57 -30.17 12.57
C LEU A 17 -8.79 -28.97 13.14
N ASP A 18 -7.68 -28.66 12.48
CA ASP A 18 -6.84 -27.52 12.82
C ASP A 18 -7.61 -26.22 12.63
N ARG A 19 -7.74 -25.45 13.71
CA ARG A 19 -8.38 -24.14 13.70
C ARG A 19 -7.32 -23.08 13.84
N SER A 20 -7.49 -21.97 13.11
CA SER A 20 -6.65 -20.80 13.33
C SER A 20 -6.76 -20.35 14.79
N SER A 21 -5.62 -20.20 15.47
CA SER A 21 -5.55 -19.55 16.79
C SER A 21 -5.76 -18.03 16.72
N ARG A 22 -6.00 -17.48 15.52
CA ARG A 22 -6.29 -16.06 15.34
C ARG A 22 -7.64 -15.72 15.96
N PRO A 23 -7.74 -14.63 16.74
CA PRO A 23 -9.00 -14.22 17.32
C PRO A 23 -10.00 -13.85 16.21
N ALA A 24 -11.27 -14.25 16.38
CA ALA A 24 -12.34 -13.93 15.44
C ALA A 24 -12.64 -12.41 15.38
N VAL A 25 -12.44 -11.71 16.50
CA VAL A 25 -12.64 -10.26 16.63
C VAL A 25 -11.40 -9.65 17.28
N SER A 26 -11.00 -8.46 16.82
CA SER A 26 -9.93 -7.67 17.43
C SER A 26 -10.51 -6.34 17.90
N PRO A 27 -10.92 -6.21 19.17
CA PRO A 27 -11.57 -4.99 19.68
C PRO A 27 -10.69 -3.73 19.60
N ALA A 28 -9.38 -3.90 19.67
CA ALA A 28 -8.39 -2.82 19.52
C ALA A 28 -8.06 -2.50 18.05
N ARG A 29 -8.81 -3.05 17.11
CA ARG A 29 -8.67 -2.71 15.69
C ARG A 29 -9.07 -1.25 15.51
N THR A 30 -8.23 -0.51 14.78
CA THR A 30 -8.54 0.83 14.30
C THR A 30 -9.96 0.86 13.71
N ALA A 31 -10.76 1.80 14.18
CA ALA A 31 -12.12 2.01 13.68
C ALA A 31 -12.10 2.25 12.16
N GLU A 32 -13.14 1.79 11.46
CA GLU A 32 -13.16 1.77 10.00
C GLU A 32 -13.13 3.18 9.40
N ASP A 33 -13.79 4.16 10.04
CA ASP A 33 -13.75 5.57 9.67
C ASP A 33 -12.31 6.13 9.66
N VAL A 34 -11.51 5.81 10.67
CA VAL A 34 -10.10 6.20 10.74
C VAL A 34 -9.28 5.43 9.69
N ALA A 35 -9.62 4.17 9.42
CA ALA A 35 -8.95 3.38 8.39
C ALA A 35 -9.24 3.93 6.97
N ASP A 36 -10.45 4.42 6.73
CA ASP A 36 -10.86 5.04 5.47
C ASP A 36 -10.16 6.38 5.28
N LEU A 37 -10.02 7.17 6.35
CA LEU A 37 -9.22 8.39 6.33
C LEU A 37 -7.74 8.12 6.01
N VAL A 38 -7.15 7.09 6.60
CA VAL A 38 -5.77 6.64 6.28
C VAL A 38 -5.63 6.30 4.80
N GLU A 39 -6.61 5.59 4.23
CA GLU A 39 -6.65 5.25 2.80
C GLU A 39 -6.76 6.50 1.92
N ALA A 40 -7.69 7.40 2.23
CA ALA A 40 -7.86 8.64 1.49
C ALA A 40 -6.58 9.48 1.47
N LEU A 41 -5.96 9.69 2.65
CA LEU A 41 -4.69 10.41 2.75
C LEU A 41 -3.56 9.72 1.98
N ARG A 42 -3.48 8.39 2.03
CA ARG A 42 -2.48 7.62 1.28
C ARG A 42 -2.63 7.83 -0.23
N ARG A 43 -3.84 7.78 -0.78
CA ARG A 43 -4.09 7.95 -2.21
C ARG A 43 -3.78 9.37 -2.68
N GLN A 44 -4.21 10.38 -1.91
CA GLN A 44 -4.01 11.79 -2.23
C GLN A 44 -2.54 12.22 -2.13
N THR A 45 -1.83 11.80 -1.08
CA THR A 45 -0.50 12.32 -0.76
C THR A 45 0.65 11.37 -1.09
N LYS A 46 0.37 10.07 -1.18
CA LYS A 46 1.37 9.00 -1.34
C LYS A 46 2.43 9.00 -0.21
N HIS A 47 2.15 9.66 0.91
CA HIS A 47 3.02 9.67 2.07
C HIS A 47 3.17 8.28 2.69
N GLY A 48 4.36 7.99 3.22
CA GLY A 48 4.63 6.77 3.98
C GLY A 48 3.97 6.80 5.37
N PRO A 49 3.95 5.66 6.08
CA PRO A 49 3.22 5.51 7.34
C PRO A 49 3.56 6.55 8.42
N ALA A 50 4.84 6.91 8.56
CA ALA A 50 5.28 7.90 9.54
C ALA A 50 4.73 9.30 9.25
N ARG A 51 4.75 9.72 7.98
CA ARG A 51 4.25 11.05 7.60
C ARG A 51 2.73 11.10 7.60
N LEU A 52 2.06 10.00 7.23
CA LEU A 52 0.61 9.87 7.40
C LEU A 52 0.18 9.96 8.87
N ALA A 53 0.89 9.31 9.80
CA ALA A 53 0.64 9.45 11.23
C ALA A 53 0.76 10.91 11.69
N ALA A 54 1.80 11.62 11.22
CA ALA A 54 1.98 13.04 11.51
C ALA A 54 0.87 13.93 10.89
N ASP A 55 0.37 13.60 9.70
CA ASP A 55 -0.73 14.32 9.05
C ASP A 55 -2.06 14.07 9.76
N LEU A 56 -2.33 12.83 10.21
CA LEU A 56 -3.51 12.48 11.01
C LEU A 56 -3.56 13.26 12.31
N GLN A 57 -2.43 13.34 13.02
CA GLN A 57 -2.36 14.14 14.25
C GLN A 57 -2.57 15.63 13.95
N ARG A 58 -1.83 16.17 12.96
CA ARG A 58 -1.81 17.62 12.68
C ARG A 58 -3.13 18.14 12.13
N ARG A 59 -3.80 17.36 11.27
CA ARG A 59 -5.00 17.81 10.54
C ARG A 59 -6.31 17.32 11.14
N HIS A 60 -6.29 16.18 11.85
CA HIS A 60 -7.50 15.52 12.33
C HIS A 60 -7.48 15.24 13.84
N GLY A 61 -6.38 15.55 14.55
CA GLY A 61 -6.26 15.29 15.98
C GLY A 61 -6.17 13.81 16.35
N ILE A 62 -5.96 12.92 15.38
CA ILE A 62 -5.95 11.47 15.59
C ILE A 62 -4.52 10.97 15.78
N THR A 63 -4.23 10.45 16.98
CA THR A 63 -2.93 9.82 17.27
C THR A 63 -2.94 8.35 16.87
N LEU A 64 -2.12 7.99 15.89
CA LEU A 64 -1.85 6.60 15.52
C LEU A 64 -0.35 6.35 15.39
N ALA A 65 0.12 5.21 15.91
CA ALA A 65 1.49 4.79 15.69
C ALA A 65 1.73 4.49 14.19
N PRO A 66 2.92 4.81 13.63
CA PRO A 66 3.26 4.49 12.24
C PRO A 66 3.07 3.00 11.89
N ALA A 67 3.33 2.10 12.84
CA ALA A 67 3.09 0.66 12.67
C ALA A 67 1.60 0.32 12.50
N THR A 68 0.71 1.02 13.21
CA THR A 68 -0.74 0.84 13.07
C THR A 68 -1.22 1.35 11.71
N VAL A 69 -0.74 2.51 11.27
CA VAL A 69 -0.98 3.03 9.91
C VAL A 69 -0.52 2.01 8.88
N HIS A 70 0.69 1.47 9.02
CA HIS A 70 1.19 0.43 8.11
C HIS A 70 0.27 -0.81 8.09
N ARG A 71 -0.20 -1.30 9.24
CA ARG A 71 -1.14 -2.44 9.31
C ARG A 71 -2.48 -2.12 8.64
N VAL A 72 -2.99 -0.89 8.75
CA VAL A 72 -4.16 -0.43 7.97
C VAL A 72 -3.86 -0.54 6.47
N LEU A 73 -2.75 0.05 6.01
CA LEU A 73 -2.37 0.03 4.60
C LEU A 73 -2.18 -1.38 4.05
N VAL A 74 -1.60 -2.30 4.81
CA VAL A 74 -1.45 -3.71 4.39
C VAL A 74 -2.82 -4.37 4.22
N ARG A 75 -3.74 -4.19 5.18
CA ARG A 75 -5.11 -4.73 5.09
C ARG A 75 -5.88 -4.15 3.91
N ARG A 76 -5.67 -2.87 3.61
CA ARG A 76 -6.25 -2.18 2.45
C ARG A 76 -5.45 -2.38 1.16
N GLY A 77 -4.36 -3.16 1.15
CA GLY A 77 -3.54 -3.40 -0.06
C GLY A 77 -2.83 -2.16 -0.65
N LEU A 78 -2.57 -1.12 0.16
CA LEU A 78 -1.97 0.17 -0.23
C LEU A 78 -0.55 0.38 0.34
N ASN A 79 0.07 -0.68 0.85
CA ASN A 79 1.36 -0.61 1.56
C ASN A 79 2.55 -0.30 0.65
N ARG A 80 2.45 -0.56 -0.66
CA ARG A 80 3.52 -0.34 -1.64
C ARG A 80 3.17 0.83 -2.55
N LEU A 81 4.08 1.79 -2.68
CA LEU A 81 3.89 2.93 -3.59
C LEU A 81 3.92 2.53 -5.06
N ARG A 82 4.73 1.54 -5.44
CA ARG A 82 4.81 1.04 -6.81
C ARG A 82 3.48 0.46 -7.33
N ASP A 83 2.57 0.12 -6.42
CA ASP A 83 1.27 -0.44 -6.75
C ASP A 83 0.22 0.68 -6.92
N LEU A 84 0.60 1.95 -6.74
CA LEU A 84 -0.28 3.11 -6.83
C LEU A 84 0.11 4.00 -8.01
N ASP A 85 -0.89 4.46 -8.75
CA ASP A 85 -0.74 5.28 -9.93
C ASP A 85 -0.12 6.64 -9.56
N PRO A 86 1.03 7.05 -10.15
CA PRO A 86 1.71 8.27 -9.74
C PRO A 86 0.92 9.57 -9.94
N PRO A 87 0.00 9.70 -10.91
CA PRO A 87 -0.99 10.77 -10.96
C PRO A 87 -2.16 10.58 -9.98
N THR A 88 -2.95 9.53 -10.12
CA THR A 88 -4.27 9.42 -9.45
C THR A 88 -4.23 8.77 -8.06
N GLY A 89 -3.22 7.94 -7.78
CA GLY A 89 -3.16 7.14 -6.55
C GLY A 89 -4.06 5.90 -6.58
N GLU A 90 -4.62 5.57 -7.74
CA GLU A 90 -5.37 4.33 -7.97
C GLU A 90 -4.47 3.10 -8.01
N ARG A 91 -5.03 1.91 -7.86
CA ARG A 91 -4.24 0.68 -7.89
C ARG A 91 -3.78 0.34 -9.31
N LEU A 92 -2.47 0.22 -9.51
CA LEU A 92 -1.81 -0.19 -10.76
C LEU A 92 -1.72 -1.71 -10.95
N ARG A 93 -2.43 -2.51 -10.14
CA ARG A 93 -2.33 -3.97 -10.23
C ARG A 93 -3.07 -4.56 -11.43
N GLU A 94 -3.92 -3.77 -12.06
CA GLU A 94 -4.57 -4.15 -13.30
C GLU A 94 -3.60 -3.99 -14.47
N VAL A 95 -3.34 -5.08 -15.17
CA VAL A 95 -2.50 -5.07 -16.36
C VAL A 95 -3.35 -4.58 -17.53
N ILE A 96 -3.19 -3.31 -17.89
CA ILE A 96 -3.77 -2.76 -19.12
C ILE A 96 -2.87 -3.22 -20.27
N ARG A 97 -3.37 -4.16 -21.10
CA ARG A 97 -2.67 -4.62 -22.29
C ARG A 97 -3.04 -3.73 -23.47
N TYR A 98 -2.01 -3.23 -24.14
CA TYR A 98 -2.13 -2.49 -25.39
C TYR A 98 -1.96 -3.49 -26.55
N GLU A 99 -3.04 -4.18 -26.90
CA GLU A 99 -3.08 -5.19 -27.97
C GLU A 99 -3.87 -4.66 -29.17
N HIS A 100 -3.33 -4.88 -30.37
CA HIS A 100 -3.96 -4.49 -31.64
C HIS A 100 -3.70 -5.58 -32.69
N ASP A 101 -4.64 -5.70 -33.64
CA ASP A 101 -4.69 -6.82 -34.58
C ASP A 101 -3.60 -6.73 -35.66
N GLN A 102 -3.21 -5.52 -36.07
CA GLN A 102 -2.24 -5.30 -37.13
C GLN A 102 -1.08 -4.38 -36.72
N PRO A 103 0.14 -4.59 -37.26
CA PRO A 103 1.24 -3.64 -37.13
C PRO A 103 0.84 -2.26 -37.68
N GLY A 104 0.92 -1.23 -36.85
CA GLY A 104 0.57 0.16 -37.21
C GLY A 104 -0.76 0.67 -36.68
N ASP A 105 -1.62 -0.21 -36.14
CA ASP A 105 -2.92 0.16 -35.54
C ASP A 105 -2.78 1.01 -34.26
N MET A 106 -1.59 1.00 -33.64
CA MET A 106 -1.26 1.81 -32.48
C MET A 106 0.13 2.42 -32.63
N VAL A 107 0.22 3.73 -32.32
CA VAL A 107 1.47 4.47 -32.21
C VAL A 107 1.64 4.95 -30.78
N HIS A 108 2.73 4.52 -30.13
CA HIS A 108 3.10 5.02 -28.81
C HIS A 108 4.03 6.23 -28.98
N VAL A 109 3.61 7.39 -28.47
CA VAL A 109 4.42 8.62 -28.53
C VAL A 109 4.95 8.93 -27.13
N ASP A 110 6.26 8.79 -26.94
CA ASP A 110 6.94 9.27 -25.73
C ASP A 110 7.58 10.64 -26.01
N ILE A 111 7.24 11.63 -25.18
CA ILE A 111 7.85 12.96 -25.27
C ILE A 111 8.90 13.07 -24.18
N LYS A 112 10.17 13.02 -24.60
CA LYS A 112 11.30 13.23 -23.70
C LYS A 112 11.78 14.68 -23.76
N LYS A 113 11.63 15.42 -22.66
CA LYS A 113 12.34 16.70 -22.50
C LYS A 113 13.82 16.43 -22.19
N LEU A 114 14.70 16.77 -23.12
CA LEU A 114 16.15 16.67 -22.92
C LEU A 114 16.71 17.99 -22.35
N GLY A 115 17.66 17.86 -21.43
CA GLY A 115 18.44 18.99 -20.93
C GLY A 115 19.42 19.51 -21.99
N ARG A 116 19.88 20.76 -21.85
CA ARG A 116 20.84 21.37 -22.78
C ARG A 116 22.22 20.74 -22.61
N THR A 117 22.68 19.95 -23.57
CA THR A 117 24.04 19.39 -23.55
C THR A 117 25.08 20.53 -23.59
N PRO A 118 26.03 20.60 -22.64
CA PRO A 118 27.10 21.59 -22.67
C PRO A 118 28.00 21.44 -23.90
N ALA A 119 28.56 22.55 -24.38
CA ALA A 119 29.63 22.51 -25.37
C ALA A 119 30.84 21.76 -24.79
N GLY A 120 31.34 20.74 -25.50
CA GLY A 120 32.36 19.81 -24.98
C GLY A 120 31.82 18.49 -24.41
N GLY A 121 30.49 18.34 -24.31
CA GLY A 121 29.83 17.11 -23.89
C GLY A 121 29.81 16.86 -22.37
N GLY A 122 28.94 15.93 -21.96
CA GLY A 122 28.89 15.37 -20.60
C GLY A 122 28.04 16.14 -19.59
N TRP A 123 27.30 15.39 -18.77
CA TRP A 123 26.81 15.84 -17.46
C TRP A 123 27.60 15.06 -16.41
N ARG A 124 28.51 15.72 -15.68
CA ARG A 124 29.11 15.09 -14.48
C ARG A 124 28.04 15.05 -13.39
N MET A 125 27.64 13.85 -12.97
CA MET A 125 26.94 13.66 -11.71
C MET A 125 27.95 13.87 -10.58
N SER A 126 28.10 15.12 -10.12
CA SER A 126 28.86 15.39 -8.90
C SER A 126 28.02 14.92 -7.72
N THR A 127 28.32 13.75 -7.17
CA THR A 127 27.81 13.34 -5.86
C THR A 127 28.31 14.35 -4.81
N CYS A 128 27.45 15.28 -4.40
CA CYS A 128 27.68 16.07 -3.20
C CYS A 128 27.41 15.19 -1.97
N ILE A 129 28.48 14.70 -1.36
CA ILE A 129 28.50 14.47 0.08
C ILE A 129 28.68 15.86 0.69
N GLN A 130 27.67 16.37 1.39
CA GLN A 130 27.77 17.59 2.19
C GLN A 130 28.26 17.21 3.60
N PRO A 131 29.04 18.08 4.28
CA PRO A 131 29.68 17.80 5.56
C PRO A 131 28.70 17.56 6.72
#